data_AF-A0A2V9MGN9-F1
#
_entry.id   AF-A0A2V9MGN9-F1
#
_cell.length_a   1.000
_cell.length_b   1.000
_cell.length_c   1.000
_cell.angle_alpha   90.00
_cell.angle_beta   90.00
_cell.angle_gamma   90.00
#
_symmetry.space_group_name_H-M   'P 1'
#
loop_
_entity.id
_entity.type
_entity.pdbx_description
1 polymer ?
#
loop_
_entity_poly.entity_id
_entity_poly.type
_entity_poly.pdbx_seq_one_letter_code
_entity_poly.pdbx_strand_id
1 'polypeptide(L)'
;SGFPRLIGTAFFLVFLACGTRVERQQSEPAPAPSIQESPSVRLRAATLVKFPAKVDCNSPAHWDGDRLYLFNSAPEPWRSSGNSVFDLGQAVLTRYQNKANGGRWIEATYKDDDGTLYGWYHNEPHPVCPAREALTAPRIGAALSHDNGATWQDLGFVLEAPADSLFCETENHYFAGGNGDFCVNLDSRKEYFYFFIGTYHRDSSEQGVAVARVPYTERQNPAGKPRKWYRGQWSEPGAGGHVTPIFPVKTDWNHKDADAFWGASVHWNSHLNQYVMLLNRAIDKDWKQEGIYISFNSDPGDPGGWSAPRKILDREEIVRVPDMGPGWYPQVVGIDAARRETDKLAGRIARLFVHGQSVWEIVFFRPGER
;
A
#
# COMPACT_ATOMS: atom_id res chain seq x y z
N SER A 1 -67.46 -8.68 38.64
CA SER A 1 -67.25 -7.24 38.38
C SER A 1 -66.86 -6.56 39.68
N GLY A 2 -65.56 -6.45 39.94
CA GLY A 2 -65.04 -5.88 41.18
C GLY A 2 -63.84 -4.99 40.84
N PHE A 3 -63.88 -3.75 41.32
CA PHE A 3 -62.75 -2.82 41.32
C PHE A 3 -62.50 -2.35 42.77
N PRO A 4 -61.25 -2.01 43.13
CA PRO A 4 -60.68 -2.34 44.43
C PRO A 4 -60.51 -1.12 45.36
N ARG A 5 -60.10 -1.39 46.60
CA ARG A 5 -59.47 -0.39 47.48
C ARG A 5 -58.22 -0.95 48.15
N LEU A 6 -57.20 -0.10 48.15
CA LEU A 6 -55.92 -0.17 48.86
C LEU A 6 -56.08 -0.46 50.37
N ILE A 7 -55.04 -1.00 51.00
CA ILE A 7 -54.17 -0.31 51.98
C ILE A 7 -53.06 -1.27 52.40
N GLY A 8 -51.83 -0.76 52.43
CA GLY A 8 -50.63 -1.52 52.78
C GLY A 8 -50.40 -1.67 54.28
N THR A 9 -49.51 -2.58 54.65
CA THR A 9 -48.84 -2.59 55.96
C THR A 9 -47.52 -3.35 55.82
N ALA A 10 -46.42 -2.73 56.23
CA ALA A 10 -45.11 -3.35 56.35
C ALA A 10 -44.99 -4.03 57.73
N PHE A 11 -44.40 -5.22 57.79
CA PHE A 11 -43.88 -5.76 59.05
C PHE A 11 -42.62 -6.60 58.83
N PHE A 12 -41.71 -6.42 59.77
CA PHE A 12 -40.35 -6.93 59.92
C PHE A 12 -40.22 -8.46 59.77
N LEU A 13 -39.19 -8.90 59.04
CA LEU A 13 -38.74 -10.29 59.01
C LEU A 13 -37.45 -10.45 59.83
N VAL A 14 -37.54 -11.35 60.80
CA VAL A 14 -36.50 -11.78 61.74
C VAL A 14 -35.45 -12.59 61.00
N PHE A 15 -34.17 -12.24 61.20
CA PHE A 15 -33.02 -13.00 60.71
C PHE A 15 -32.83 -14.27 61.54
N LEU A 16 -32.96 -15.44 60.91
CA LEU A 16 -32.34 -16.68 61.39
C LEU A 16 -31.18 -17.04 60.46
N ALA A 17 -29.97 -17.02 61.02
CA ALA A 17 -28.75 -17.45 60.36
C ALA A 17 -28.67 -18.99 60.35
N CYS A 18 -28.82 -19.59 59.17
CA CYS A 18 -28.38 -20.96 58.90
C CYS A 18 -27.16 -20.88 57.98
N GLY A 19 -25.98 -21.19 58.52
CA GLY A 19 -24.72 -21.20 57.78
C GLY A 19 -24.65 -22.37 56.81
N THR A 20 -24.70 -22.08 55.52
CA THR A 20 -24.24 -22.97 54.45
C THR A 20 -22.88 -22.49 53.98
N ARG A 21 -21.83 -23.28 54.22
CA ARG A 21 -20.50 -23.08 53.63
C ARG A 21 -20.63 -23.19 52.11
N VAL A 22 -20.54 -22.06 51.42
CA VAL A 22 -20.30 -22.04 49.98
C VAL A 22 -18.79 -22.23 49.78
N GLU A 23 -18.38 -23.42 49.36
CA GLU A 23 -17.05 -23.61 48.81
C GLU A 23 -16.96 -22.77 47.53
N ARG A 24 -16.18 -21.68 47.58
CA ARG A 24 -15.75 -20.97 46.37
C ARG A 24 -14.87 -21.93 45.58
N GLN A 25 -15.40 -22.51 44.51
CA GLN A 25 -14.57 -22.95 43.40
C GLN A 25 -13.80 -21.73 42.91
N GLN A 26 -12.49 -21.73 43.13
CA GLN A 26 -11.59 -20.81 42.45
C GLN A 26 -11.66 -21.19 40.97
N SER A 27 -12.36 -20.38 40.19
CA SER A 27 -12.24 -20.42 38.73
C SER A 27 -10.78 -20.18 38.39
N GLU A 28 -10.14 -21.12 37.69
CA GLU A 28 -8.82 -20.89 37.12
C GLU A 28 -8.84 -19.60 36.30
N PRO A 29 -7.84 -18.72 36.43
CA PRO A 29 -7.76 -17.53 35.60
C PRO A 29 -7.71 -17.98 34.13
N ALA A 30 -8.54 -17.35 33.29
CA ALA A 30 -8.47 -17.55 31.85
C ALA A 30 -7.01 -17.41 31.40
N PRO A 31 -6.51 -18.29 30.52
CA PRO A 31 -5.14 -18.19 30.04
C PRO A 31 -4.94 -16.77 29.51
N ALA A 32 -3.86 -16.12 29.97
CA ALA A 32 -3.47 -14.82 29.47
C ALA A 32 -3.44 -14.88 27.94
N PRO A 33 -3.96 -13.87 27.23
CA PRO A 33 -3.92 -13.87 25.77
C PRO A 33 -2.47 -14.13 25.36
N SER A 34 -2.27 -15.22 24.61
CA SER A 34 -0.96 -15.53 24.05
C SER A 34 -0.52 -14.29 23.27
N ILE A 35 0.58 -13.66 23.69
CA ILE A 35 1.22 -12.61 22.90
C ILE A 35 1.64 -13.33 21.62
N GLN A 36 0.83 -13.20 20.57
CA GLN A 36 1.20 -13.72 19.27
C GLN A 36 2.35 -12.84 18.80
N GLU A 37 3.57 -13.34 18.99
CA GLU A 37 4.77 -12.68 18.51
C GLU A 37 4.55 -12.35 17.03
N SER A 38 4.73 -11.09 16.67
CA SER A 38 4.60 -10.64 15.27
C SER A 38 5.92 -10.89 14.54
N PRO A 39 5.89 -11.07 13.20
CA PRO A 39 7.11 -11.07 12.41
C PRO A 39 7.99 -9.85 12.70
N SER A 40 9.29 -10.01 12.47
CA SER A 40 10.25 -8.91 12.61
C SER A 40 11.22 -8.90 11.45
N VAL A 41 11.95 -7.78 11.33
CA VAL A 41 12.97 -7.59 10.29
C VAL A 41 14.25 -7.06 10.89
N ARG A 42 15.36 -7.35 10.20
CA ARG A 42 16.67 -6.73 10.46
C ARG A 42 17.27 -6.26 9.16
N LEU A 43 17.73 -5.01 9.14
CA LEU A 43 18.52 -4.48 8.04
C LEU A 43 19.99 -4.82 8.24
N ARG A 44 20.67 -5.19 7.15
CA ARG A 44 22.10 -5.45 7.11
C ARG A 44 22.71 -4.59 6.01
N ALA A 45 23.86 -3.99 6.27
CA ALA A 45 24.61 -3.29 5.24
C ALA A 45 24.99 -4.25 4.12
N ALA A 46 24.90 -3.77 2.88
CA ALA A 46 25.23 -4.53 1.69
C ALA A 46 25.75 -3.61 0.59
N THR A 47 26.40 -4.19 -0.42
CA THR A 47 26.93 -3.44 -1.57
C THR A 47 25.82 -2.63 -2.24
N LEU A 48 26.15 -1.40 -2.63
CA LEU A 48 25.24 -0.50 -3.33
C LEU A 48 24.73 -1.11 -4.64
N VAL A 49 23.42 -1.07 -4.83
CA VAL A 49 22.74 -1.39 -6.09
C VAL A 49 21.88 -0.18 -6.44
N LYS A 50 21.94 0.25 -7.70
CA LYS A 50 21.11 1.35 -8.22
C LYS A 50 20.25 0.84 -9.37
N PHE A 51 19.02 1.30 -9.45
CA PHE A 51 18.23 1.10 -10.64
C PHE A 51 18.79 1.91 -11.83
N PRO A 52 18.60 1.44 -13.08
CA PRO A 52 19.26 2.04 -14.24
C PRO A 52 18.68 3.38 -14.70
N ALA A 53 17.49 3.77 -14.21
CA ALA A 53 16.84 5.04 -14.54
C ALA A 53 16.29 5.74 -13.28
N LYS A 54 15.87 7.00 -13.44
CA LYS A 54 15.31 7.83 -12.37
C LYS A 54 14.03 7.20 -11.80
N VAL A 55 13.86 7.33 -10.49
CA VAL A 55 12.74 6.73 -9.75
C VAL A 55 11.94 7.82 -9.08
N ASP A 56 10.66 7.87 -9.42
CA ASP A 56 9.67 8.75 -8.82
C ASP A 56 8.36 8.01 -8.53
N CYS A 57 8.45 6.70 -8.22
CA CYS A 57 7.35 5.83 -7.82
C CYS A 57 7.89 4.43 -7.46
N ASN A 58 7.00 3.49 -7.13
CA ASN A 58 7.36 2.06 -7.09
C ASN A 58 7.93 1.59 -8.44
N SER A 59 8.93 0.70 -8.42
CA SER A 59 9.60 0.20 -9.64
C SER A 59 9.24 -1.26 -9.90
N PRO A 60 8.17 -1.56 -10.65
CA PRO A 60 7.67 -2.92 -10.77
C PRO A 60 8.55 -3.79 -11.67
N ALA A 61 8.70 -5.06 -11.29
CA ALA A 61 9.48 -6.03 -12.04
C ALA A 61 8.67 -7.29 -12.41
N HIS A 62 9.06 -7.95 -13.49
CA HIS A 62 8.50 -9.24 -13.91
C HIS A 62 9.54 -10.05 -14.68
N TRP A 63 9.37 -11.37 -14.67
CA TRP A 63 10.22 -12.31 -15.42
C TRP A 63 9.54 -12.72 -16.72
N ASP A 64 10.29 -12.71 -17.83
CA ASP A 64 9.91 -13.39 -19.07
C ASP A 64 11.05 -14.32 -19.50
N GLY A 65 10.80 -15.63 -19.49
CA GLY A 65 11.86 -16.65 -19.45
C GLY A 65 12.83 -16.39 -18.30
N ASP A 66 14.13 -16.41 -18.63
CA ASP A 66 15.25 -16.15 -17.70
C ASP A 66 15.63 -14.67 -17.60
N ARG A 67 14.83 -13.77 -18.18
CA ARG A 67 15.12 -12.33 -18.21
C ARG A 67 14.19 -11.56 -17.29
N LEU A 68 14.78 -10.84 -16.34
CA LEU A 68 14.08 -9.88 -15.49
C LEU A 68 13.90 -8.58 -16.26
N TYR A 69 12.68 -8.05 -16.25
CA TYR A 69 12.34 -6.70 -16.69
C TYR A 69 11.96 -5.85 -15.49
N LEU A 70 12.37 -4.58 -15.50
CA LEU A 70 12.08 -3.63 -14.42
C LEU A 70 11.77 -2.25 -15.02
N PHE A 71 10.76 -1.59 -14.48
CA PHE A 71 10.40 -0.22 -14.83
C PHE A 71 10.86 0.76 -13.76
N ASN A 72 11.41 1.88 -14.20
CA ASN A 72 11.56 3.09 -13.40
C ASN A 72 10.83 4.22 -14.12
N SER A 73 10.14 5.10 -13.38
CA SER A 73 9.38 6.18 -14.00
C SER A 73 9.70 7.52 -13.35
N ALA A 74 9.92 8.56 -14.18
CA ALA A 74 10.07 9.96 -13.75
C ALA A 74 10.19 10.93 -14.96
N PRO A 75 9.11 11.59 -15.44
CA PRO A 75 7.69 11.25 -15.26
C PRO A 75 7.19 10.20 -16.27
N GLU A 76 8.08 9.75 -17.16
CA GLU A 76 7.80 8.76 -18.20
C GLU A 76 8.37 7.40 -17.78
N PRO A 77 7.79 6.26 -18.23
CA PRO A 77 8.27 4.95 -17.86
C PRO A 77 9.46 4.55 -18.75
N TRP A 78 10.54 4.15 -18.11
CA TRP A 78 11.72 3.56 -18.71
C TRP A 78 11.82 2.10 -18.29
N ARG A 79 12.16 1.23 -19.23
CA ARG A 79 12.29 -0.20 -19.01
C ARG A 79 13.72 -0.64 -19.16
N SER A 80 14.23 -1.36 -18.17
CA SER A 80 15.50 -2.07 -18.21
C SER A 80 15.27 -3.57 -18.16
N SER A 81 16.28 -4.35 -18.52
CA SER A 81 16.22 -5.80 -18.36
C SER A 81 17.59 -6.44 -18.25
N GLY A 82 17.65 -7.62 -17.61
CA GLY A 82 18.87 -8.29 -17.24
C GLY A 82 18.63 -9.68 -16.65
N ASN A 83 19.66 -10.31 -16.11
CA ASN A 83 19.55 -11.65 -15.51
C ASN A 83 19.13 -11.60 -14.03
N SER A 84 19.22 -10.43 -13.40
CA SER A 84 18.79 -10.16 -12.03
C SER A 84 18.69 -8.66 -11.79
N VAL A 85 18.21 -8.25 -10.62
CA VAL A 85 18.22 -6.83 -10.21
C VAL A 85 19.65 -6.24 -10.11
N PHE A 86 20.68 -7.09 -10.02
CA PHE A 86 22.08 -6.68 -9.94
C PHE A 86 22.75 -6.50 -11.32
N ASP A 87 22.08 -6.92 -12.39
CA ASP A 87 22.64 -7.00 -13.75
C ASP A 87 21.65 -6.42 -14.78
N LEU A 88 20.95 -5.35 -14.40
CA LEU A 88 20.03 -4.66 -15.31
C LEU A 88 20.81 -3.81 -16.32
N GLY A 89 20.52 -4.00 -17.61
CA GLY A 89 21.10 -3.21 -18.68
C GLY A 89 20.54 -1.79 -18.75
N GLN A 90 21.00 -1.04 -19.75
CA GLN A 90 20.56 0.33 -20.01
C GLN A 90 19.03 0.43 -20.10
N ALA A 91 18.45 1.41 -19.41
CA ALA A 91 17.03 1.70 -19.49
C ALA A 91 16.66 2.32 -20.84
N VAL A 92 15.53 1.89 -21.40
CA VAL A 92 14.99 2.36 -22.68
C VAL A 92 13.59 2.91 -22.44
N LEU A 93 13.31 4.08 -23.01
CA LEU A 93 12.01 4.74 -22.92
C LEU A 93 10.91 3.85 -23.53
N THR A 94 9.80 3.71 -22.80
CA THR A 94 8.61 2.99 -23.25
C THR A 94 7.63 3.94 -23.95
N ARG A 95 6.67 3.39 -24.70
CA ARG A 95 5.71 4.21 -25.46
C ARG A 95 4.28 3.78 -25.24
N TYR A 96 3.43 4.73 -24.86
CA TYR A 96 1.99 4.54 -24.95
C TYR A 96 1.50 4.78 -26.39
N GLN A 97 0.50 4.03 -26.81
CA GLN A 97 -0.11 4.15 -28.14
C GLN A 97 -1.08 5.35 -28.26
N ASN A 98 -1.40 5.99 -27.14
CA ASN A 98 -2.22 7.19 -27.06
C ASN A 98 -1.48 8.33 -26.34
N LYS A 99 -2.11 9.50 -26.32
CA LYS A 99 -1.73 10.63 -25.46
C LYS A 99 -2.74 10.76 -24.32
N ALA A 100 -2.25 11.18 -23.16
CA ALA A 100 -3.06 11.58 -22.01
C ALA A 100 -2.57 12.94 -21.52
N ASN A 101 -3.42 13.70 -20.84
CA ASN A 101 -3.00 14.89 -20.13
C ASN A 101 -2.11 14.47 -18.94
N GLY A 102 -0.93 15.05 -18.81
CA GLY A 102 -0.01 14.78 -17.70
C GLY A 102 1.00 13.66 -17.93
N GLY A 103 1.88 13.49 -16.95
CA GLY A 103 2.86 12.38 -16.89
C GLY A 103 2.19 11.03 -16.66
N ARG A 104 2.90 9.94 -16.96
CA ARG A 104 2.42 8.56 -16.72
C ARG A 104 3.55 7.67 -16.21
N TRP A 105 3.46 7.27 -14.96
CA TRP A 105 4.44 6.42 -14.28
C TRP A 105 3.90 5.01 -14.16
N ILE A 106 4.60 4.00 -14.69
CA ILE A 106 4.24 2.59 -14.46
C ILE A 106 4.72 2.20 -13.06
N GLU A 107 3.78 1.87 -12.17
CA GLU A 107 4.06 1.56 -10.75
C GLU A 107 3.82 0.09 -10.38
N ALA A 108 2.98 -0.60 -11.15
CA ALA A 108 2.70 -2.01 -10.96
C ALA A 108 2.60 -2.75 -12.28
N THR A 109 3.05 -4.01 -12.30
CA THR A 109 2.90 -4.91 -13.44
C THR A 109 2.56 -6.32 -13.01
N TYR A 110 1.88 -7.04 -13.89
CA TYR A 110 1.56 -8.46 -13.77
C TYR A 110 1.70 -9.13 -15.14
N LYS A 111 2.64 -10.09 -15.24
CA LYS A 111 2.81 -10.93 -16.44
C LYS A 111 1.93 -12.16 -16.27
N ASP A 112 0.97 -12.32 -17.18
CA ASP A 112 0.01 -13.42 -17.15
C ASP A 112 0.56 -14.66 -17.85
N ASP A 113 -0.09 -15.80 -17.63
CA ASP A 113 0.34 -17.11 -18.14
C ASP A 113 0.30 -17.17 -19.69
N ASP A 114 -0.50 -16.32 -20.33
CA ASP A 114 -0.58 -16.17 -21.80
C ASP A 114 0.52 -15.26 -22.39
N GLY A 115 1.39 -14.71 -21.55
CA GLY A 115 2.47 -13.81 -21.94
C GLY A 115 2.06 -12.33 -22.04
N THR A 116 0.79 -11.99 -21.84
CA THR A 116 0.35 -10.59 -21.77
C THR A 116 0.88 -9.94 -20.50
N LEU A 117 1.46 -8.75 -20.65
CA LEU A 117 1.87 -7.91 -19.53
C LEU A 117 0.79 -6.88 -19.24
N TYR A 118 0.16 -6.98 -18.08
CA TYR A 118 -0.70 -5.94 -17.56
C TYR A 118 0.14 -4.95 -16.75
N GLY A 119 -0.15 -3.68 -16.90
CA GLY A 119 0.48 -2.58 -16.19
C GLY A 119 -0.58 -1.65 -15.62
N TRP A 120 -0.23 -1.00 -14.53
CA TRP A 120 -1.02 0.10 -13.98
C TRP A 120 -0.12 1.30 -13.84
N TYR A 121 -0.67 2.47 -14.18
CA TYR A 121 0.07 3.72 -14.17
C TYR A 121 -0.60 4.79 -13.35
N HIS A 122 0.22 5.58 -12.68
CA HIS A 122 -0.14 6.85 -12.08
C HIS A 122 -0.21 7.89 -13.19
N ASN A 123 -1.21 8.76 -13.17
CA ASN A 123 -1.33 9.90 -14.08
C ASN A 123 -1.63 11.18 -13.31
N GLU A 124 -0.83 12.21 -13.59
CA GLU A 124 -0.92 13.54 -12.97
C GLU A 124 -1.38 14.58 -13.99
N PRO A 125 -2.69 14.81 -14.16
CA PRO A 125 -3.20 15.81 -15.10
C PRO A 125 -2.94 17.24 -14.61
N HIS A 126 -2.70 18.17 -15.54
CA HIS A 126 -2.62 19.60 -15.25
C HIS A 126 -3.37 20.45 -16.30
N PRO A 127 -3.85 21.65 -15.93
CA PRO A 127 -4.07 22.09 -14.55
C PRO A 127 -5.34 21.45 -13.96
N VAL A 128 -5.39 21.23 -12.64
CA VAL A 128 -6.64 20.89 -11.92
C VAL A 128 -7.21 22.05 -11.11
N CYS A 129 -6.36 23.03 -10.76
CA CYS A 129 -6.72 24.23 -10.02
C CYS A 129 -6.38 25.48 -10.85
N PRO A 130 -7.37 26.31 -11.25
CA PRO A 130 -7.13 27.45 -12.14
C PRO A 130 -6.08 28.46 -11.67
N ALA A 131 -6.01 28.72 -10.35
CA ALA A 131 -5.08 29.70 -9.77
C ALA A 131 -3.71 29.10 -9.37
N ARG A 132 -3.55 27.77 -9.45
CA ARG A 132 -2.36 27.03 -9.01
C ARG A 132 -2.06 25.89 -9.98
N GLU A 133 -1.50 26.26 -11.14
CA GLU A 133 -1.29 25.36 -12.28
C GLU A 133 -0.37 24.16 -11.96
N ALA A 134 0.54 24.31 -11.00
CA ALA A 134 1.45 23.26 -10.56
C ALA A 134 0.79 22.15 -9.73
N LEU A 135 -0.41 22.38 -9.19
CA LEU A 135 -1.13 21.31 -8.48
C LEU A 135 -1.72 20.32 -9.47
N THR A 136 -1.71 19.05 -9.07
CA THR A 136 -2.42 17.96 -9.75
C THR A 136 -3.40 17.27 -8.80
N ALA A 137 -4.20 16.37 -9.35
CA ALA A 137 -5.01 15.42 -8.61
C ALA A 137 -4.84 14.07 -9.31
N PRO A 138 -3.99 13.18 -8.75
CA PRO A 138 -3.60 11.97 -9.45
C PRO A 138 -4.76 11.00 -9.61
N ARG A 139 -4.61 10.16 -10.63
CA ARG A 139 -5.53 9.06 -10.96
C ARG A 139 -4.74 7.87 -11.47
N ILE A 140 -5.35 6.69 -11.40
CA ILE A 140 -4.69 5.44 -11.76
C ILE A 140 -5.38 4.85 -12.97
N GLY A 141 -4.61 4.55 -14.02
CA GLY A 141 -5.07 3.84 -15.20
C GLY A 141 -4.47 2.45 -15.33
N ALA A 142 -5.04 1.67 -16.23
CA ALA A 142 -4.56 0.34 -16.59
C ALA A 142 -4.08 0.34 -18.05
N ALA A 143 -3.12 -0.53 -18.34
CA ALA A 143 -2.59 -0.74 -19.67
C ALA A 143 -2.23 -2.22 -19.86
N LEU A 144 -2.11 -2.64 -21.12
CA LEU A 144 -1.55 -3.94 -21.47
C LEU A 144 -0.41 -3.79 -22.49
N SER A 145 0.44 -4.80 -22.55
CA SER A 145 1.55 -4.88 -23.47
C SER A 145 1.81 -6.32 -23.90
N HIS A 146 2.21 -6.50 -25.15
CA HIS A 146 2.61 -7.78 -25.74
C HIS A 146 4.12 -7.86 -26.02
N ASP A 147 4.90 -6.83 -25.66
CA ASP A 147 6.33 -6.73 -25.94
C ASP A 147 7.15 -6.43 -24.65
N ASN A 148 6.67 -6.95 -23.51
CA ASN A 148 7.19 -6.73 -22.17
C ASN A 148 7.25 -5.24 -21.77
N GLY A 149 6.28 -4.44 -22.23
CA GLY A 149 6.14 -3.03 -21.89
C GLY A 149 7.07 -2.10 -22.66
N ALA A 150 7.54 -2.49 -23.85
CA ALA A 150 8.14 -1.52 -24.77
C ALA A 150 7.06 -0.58 -25.33
N THR A 151 5.89 -1.15 -25.65
CA THR A 151 4.68 -0.42 -26.02
C THR A 151 3.50 -0.79 -25.13
N TRP A 152 2.65 0.20 -24.84
CA TRP A 152 1.50 0.08 -23.94
C TRP A 152 0.21 0.51 -24.65
N GLN A 153 -0.76 -0.39 -24.67
CA GLN A 153 -2.16 -0.09 -24.99
C GLN A 153 -2.87 0.34 -23.71
N ASP A 154 -3.42 1.55 -23.72
CA ASP A 154 -4.18 2.11 -22.62
C ASP A 154 -5.58 1.45 -22.53
N LEU A 155 -5.97 1.06 -21.32
CA LEU A 155 -7.26 0.41 -21.00
C LEU A 155 -8.20 1.33 -20.21
N GLY A 156 -7.83 2.61 -20.07
CA GLY A 156 -8.60 3.63 -19.36
C GLY A 156 -8.27 3.75 -17.87
N PHE A 157 -8.87 4.76 -17.26
CA PHE A 157 -8.76 5.01 -15.83
C PHE A 157 -9.58 4.02 -15.02
N VAL A 158 -8.98 3.50 -13.95
CA VAL A 158 -9.55 2.47 -13.09
C VAL A 158 -9.81 2.99 -11.67
N LEU A 159 -9.02 3.94 -11.18
CA LEU A 159 -9.24 4.61 -9.90
C LEU A 159 -9.11 6.13 -10.06
N GLU A 160 -10.13 6.85 -9.61
CA GLU A 160 -10.19 8.31 -9.58
C GLU A 160 -10.89 8.71 -8.28
N ALA A 161 -10.46 9.80 -7.64
CA ALA A 161 -11.17 10.34 -6.48
C ALA A 161 -12.55 10.91 -6.89
N PRO A 162 -13.49 11.07 -5.94
CA PRO A 162 -14.74 11.80 -6.16
C PRO A 162 -14.51 13.21 -6.72
N ALA A 163 -15.49 13.74 -7.45
CA ALA A 163 -15.38 15.06 -8.11
C ALA A 163 -15.25 16.22 -7.10
N ASP A 164 -15.76 16.04 -5.89
CA ASP A 164 -15.66 16.99 -4.78
C ASP A 164 -14.35 16.85 -3.97
N SER A 165 -13.43 15.97 -4.39
CA SER A 165 -12.17 15.73 -3.68
C SER A 165 -11.18 16.90 -3.69
N LEU A 166 -11.32 17.87 -4.59
CA LEU A 166 -10.34 18.94 -4.78
C LEU A 166 -10.39 20.01 -3.68
N PHE A 167 -9.21 20.44 -3.24
CA PHE A 167 -8.95 21.55 -2.34
C PHE A 167 -7.76 22.38 -2.85
N CYS A 168 -8.05 23.44 -3.61
CA CYS A 168 -7.02 24.24 -4.28
C CYS A 168 -6.27 25.19 -3.32
N GLU A 169 -6.83 25.46 -2.14
CA GLU A 169 -6.23 26.26 -1.07
C GLU A 169 -5.25 25.46 -0.19
N THR A 170 -4.97 24.20 -0.55
CA THR A 170 -4.09 23.29 0.17
C THR A 170 -2.69 23.86 0.44
N GLU A 171 -2.10 23.63 1.61
CA GLU A 171 -0.68 23.91 1.82
C GLU A 171 0.23 22.86 1.15
N ASN A 172 -0.32 21.74 0.69
CA ASN A 172 0.43 20.71 -0.04
C ASN A 172 1.09 21.30 -1.29
N HIS A 173 2.31 20.85 -1.56
CA HIS A 173 3.06 21.33 -2.71
C HIS A 173 2.61 20.69 -4.04
N TYR A 174 2.16 19.44 -4.01
CA TYR A 174 1.91 18.64 -5.22
C TYR A 174 0.42 18.41 -5.50
N PHE A 175 -0.35 18.03 -4.47
CA PHE A 175 -1.69 17.46 -4.67
C PHE A 175 -2.79 18.33 -4.09
N ALA A 176 -3.79 18.65 -4.93
CA ALA A 176 -5.04 19.28 -4.52
C ALA A 176 -6.13 18.25 -4.15
N GLY A 177 -5.93 16.97 -4.42
CA GLY A 177 -6.95 15.93 -4.38
C GLY A 177 -6.42 14.64 -4.98
N GLY A 178 -7.28 13.67 -5.28
CA GLY A 178 -6.92 12.51 -6.10
C GLY A 178 -6.45 11.26 -5.35
N ASN A 179 -6.13 10.24 -6.16
CA ASN A 179 -5.63 8.93 -5.76
C ASN A 179 -4.28 8.70 -6.45
N GLY A 180 -3.19 8.71 -5.69
CA GLY A 180 -1.83 8.68 -6.23
C GLY A 180 -1.12 7.37 -5.99
N ASP A 181 0.17 7.45 -5.65
CA ASP A 181 1.11 6.34 -5.63
C ASP A 181 0.55 5.06 -5.04
N PHE A 182 0.88 3.96 -5.70
CA PHE A 182 0.24 2.70 -5.44
C PHE A 182 1.11 1.49 -5.75
N CYS A 183 0.65 0.34 -5.30
CA CYS A 183 1.10 -0.94 -5.82
C CYS A 183 -0.10 -1.85 -6.07
N VAL A 184 0.12 -2.91 -6.86
CA VAL A 184 -0.90 -3.92 -7.16
C VAL A 184 -0.36 -5.31 -6.88
N ASN A 185 -1.13 -6.09 -6.11
CA ASN A 185 -0.83 -7.49 -5.84
C ASN A 185 -2.01 -8.38 -6.20
N LEU A 186 -1.74 -9.48 -6.90
CA LEU A 186 -2.72 -10.55 -7.09
C LEU A 186 -2.74 -11.44 -5.84
N ASP A 187 -3.92 -11.81 -5.36
CA ASP A 187 -4.02 -12.77 -4.27
C ASP A 187 -3.55 -14.18 -4.68
N SER A 188 -3.22 -15.01 -3.69
CA SER A 188 -2.75 -16.38 -3.92
C SER A 188 -3.80 -17.30 -4.55
N ARG A 189 -5.08 -16.93 -4.51
CA ARG A 189 -6.20 -17.66 -5.13
C ARG A 189 -6.45 -17.21 -6.57
N LYS A 190 -5.71 -16.22 -7.08
CA LYS A 190 -5.93 -15.54 -8.35
C LYS A 190 -7.38 -15.02 -8.51
N GLU A 191 -8.02 -14.58 -7.42
CA GLU A 191 -9.39 -14.06 -7.48
C GLU A 191 -9.42 -12.56 -7.76
N TYR A 192 -8.58 -11.78 -7.08
CA TYR A 192 -8.57 -10.32 -7.16
C TYR A 192 -7.16 -9.74 -7.23
N PHE A 193 -7.02 -8.69 -8.03
CA PHE A 193 -5.93 -7.72 -7.86
C PHE A 193 -6.33 -6.70 -6.80
N TYR A 194 -5.45 -6.48 -5.84
CA TYR A 194 -5.58 -5.48 -4.77
C TYR A 194 -4.67 -4.30 -5.04
N PHE A 195 -5.24 -3.10 -5.01
CA PHE A 195 -4.57 -1.82 -5.17
C PHE A 195 -4.44 -1.17 -3.80
N PHE A 196 -3.21 -0.92 -3.36
CA PHE A 196 -2.97 -0.11 -2.16
C PHE A 196 -2.54 1.27 -2.61
N ILE A 197 -3.32 2.30 -2.27
CA ILE A 197 -3.26 3.63 -2.89
C ILE A 197 -3.08 4.73 -1.84
N GLY A 198 -2.30 5.76 -2.17
CA GLY A 198 -2.34 7.05 -1.47
C GLY A 198 -3.60 7.84 -1.86
N THR A 199 -4.23 8.50 -0.89
CA THR A 199 -5.48 9.26 -1.08
C THR A 199 -5.38 10.65 -0.44
N TYR A 200 -5.81 11.68 -1.18
CA TYR A 200 -5.57 13.10 -0.87
C TYR A 200 -6.84 13.94 -0.88
N HIS A 201 -7.99 13.33 -0.58
CA HIS A 201 -9.29 14.01 -0.58
C HIS A 201 -9.31 15.28 0.30
N ARG A 202 -10.10 16.29 -0.04
CA ARG A 202 -10.30 17.49 0.81
C ARG A 202 -10.84 17.22 2.22
N ASP A 203 -11.44 16.06 2.43
CA ASP A 203 -11.93 15.57 3.72
C ASP A 203 -10.88 14.62 4.29
N SER A 204 -10.33 14.97 5.45
CA SER A 204 -9.26 14.21 6.08
C SER A 204 -9.67 12.79 6.49
N SER A 205 -10.97 12.51 6.63
CA SER A 205 -11.46 11.15 6.90
C SER A 205 -11.27 10.18 5.72
N GLU A 206 -11.01 10.71 4.52
CA GLU A 206 -10.73 9.96 3.30
C GLU A 206 -9.26 10.03 2.87
N GLN A 207 -8.38 10.54 3.74
CA GLN A 207 -6.96 10.64 3.45
C GLN A 207 -6.14 9.53 4.12
N GLY A 208 -5.11 9.09 3.42
CA GLY A 208 -4.12 8.12 3.91
C GLY A 208 -3.90 7.00 2.92
N VAL A 209 -3.59 5.81 3.42
CA VAL A 209 -3.47 4.60 2.61
C VAL A 209 -4.83 3.90 2.57
N ALA A 210 -5.39 3.75 1.38
CA ALA A 210 -6.64 3.05 1.15
C ALA A 210 -6.44 1.82 0.25
N VAL A 211 -7.50 1.04 0.07
CA VAL A 211 -7.45 -0.18 -0.75
C VAL A 211 -8.65 -0.26 -1.70
N ALA A 212 -8.37 -0.71 -2.92
CA ALA A 212 -9.38 -1.11 -3.90
C ALA A 212 -9.06 -2.51 -4.42
N ARG A 213 -10.03 -3.17 -5.04
CA ARG A 213 -9.80 -4.45 -5.71
C ARG A 213 -10.56 -4.57 -7.02
N VAL A 214 -10.06 -5.36 -7.94
CA VAL A 214 -10.75 -5.75 -9.17
C VAL A 214 -10.63 -7.26 -9.37
N PRO A 215 -11.69 -7.97 -9.82
CA PRO A 215 -11.57 -9.38 -10.13
C PRO A 215 -10.48 -9.62 -11.19
N TYR A 216 -9.69 -10.68 -11.02
CA TYR A 216 -8.67 -11.10 -11.99
C TYR A 216 -9.27 -11.32 -13.39
N THR A 217 -10.52 -11.79 -13.47
CA THR A 217 -11.25 -12.02 -14.72
C THR A 217 -11.55 -10.74 -15.51
N GLU A 218 -11.52 -9.58 -14.87
CA GLU A 218 -11.84 -8.28 -15.49
C GLU A 218 -10.59 -7.55 -16.04
N ARG A 219 -9.39 -8.11 -15.87
CA ARG A 219 -8.11 -7.46 -16.19
C ARG A 219 -7.95 -6.98 -17.64
N GLN A 220 -8.65 -7.59 -18.59
CA GLN A 220 -8.61 -7.18 -19.99
C GLN A 220 -9.48 -5.95 -20.28
N ASN A 221 -10.52 -5.69 -19.47
CA ASN A 221 -11.43 -4.55 -19.61
C ASN A 221 -11.76 -3.95 -18.23
N PRO A 222 -10.76 -3.40 -17.51
CA PRO A 222 -10.89 -3.09 -16.09
C PRO A 222 -11.62 -1.78 -15.81
N ALA A 223 -11.82 -0.89 -16.78
CA ALA A 223 -12.49 0.39 -16.54
C ALA A 223 -13.90 0.20 -15.95
N GLY A 224 -14.20 0.90 -14.83
CA GLY A 224 -15.46 0.78 -14.09
C GLY A 224 -15.64 -0.50 -13.25
N LYS A 225 -14.67 -1.42 -13.29
CA LYS A 225 -14.74 -2.71 -12.59
C LYS A 225 -14.24 -2.69 -11.14
N PRO A 226 -13.18 -1.92 -10.78
CA PRO A 226 -12.71 -1.93 -9.40
C PRO A 226 -13.77 -1.46 -8.41
N ARG A 227 -13.62 -1.93 -7.18
CA ARG A 227 -14.37 -1.50 -6.01
C ARG A 227 -13.41 -1.05 -4.91
N LYS A 228 -13.64 0.14 -4.36
CA LYS A 228 -12.92 0.68 -3.20
C LYS A 228 -13.53 0.14 -1.92
N TRP A 229 -12.67 -0.04 -0.92
CA TRP A 229 -13.11 -0.32 0.44
C TRP A 229 -13.68 0.95 1.07
N TYR A 230 -14.91 0.86 1.55
CA TYR A 230 -15.63 1.95 2.18
C TYR A 230 -16.55 1.42 3.27
N ARG A 231 -16.46 1.99 4.48
CA ARG A 231 -17.33 1.67 5.63
C ARG A 231 -17.51 0.16 5.88
N GLY A 232 -16.42 -0.60 5.75
CA GLY A 232 -16.43 -2.04 6.02
C GLY A 232 -16.87 -2.93 4.85
N GLN A 233 -17.03 -2.37 3.64
CA GLN A 233 -17.49 -3.11 2.46
C GLN A 233 -16.77 -2.69 1.18
N TRP A 234 -16.75 -3.59 0.18
CA TRP A 234 -16.26 -3.29 -1.18
C TRP A 234 -17.38 -2.69 -2.03
N SER A 235 -17.91 -1.54 -1.65
CA SER A 235 -19.14 -0.96 -2.21
C SER A 235 -18.92 0.19 -3.19
N GLU A 236 -17.87 0.99 -3.00
CA GLU A 236 -17.66 2.21 -3.76
C GLU A 236 -17.02 1.92 -5.13
N PRO A 237 -17.40 2.64 -6.20
CA PRO A 237 -16.79 2.46 -7.51
C PRO A 237 -15.31 2.89 -7.51
N GLY A 238 -14.48 2.21 -8.31
CA GLY A 238 -13.07 2.57 -8.46
C GLY A 238 -12.86 4.03 -8.88
N ALA A 239 -13.52 4.45 -9.97
CA ALA A 239 -13.55 5.84 -10.40
C ALA A 239 -14.71 6.59 -9.73
N GLY A 240 -14.40 7.74 -9.13
CA GLY A 240 -15.37 8.64 -8.51
C GLY A 240 -15.92 8.20 -7.14
N GLY A 241 -15.57 7.00 -6.66
CA GLY A 241 -16.05 6.51 -5.36
C GLY A 241 -15.20 6.94 -4.17
N HIS A 242 -15.82 6.94 -3.00
CA HIS A 242 -15.21 7.29 -1.71
C HIS A 242 -14.35 6.15 -1.15
N VAL A 243 -13.54 6.46 -0.13
CA VAL A 243 -12.67 5.47 0.53
C VAL A 243 -12.79 5.51 2.05
N THR A 244 -12.49 4.38 2.70
CA THR A 244 -12.12 4.35 4.12
C THR A 244 -10.66 3.90 4.20
N PRO A 245 -9.72 4.79 4.56
CA PRO A 245 -8.31 4.43 4.68
C PRO A 245 -8.07 3.30 5.69
N ILE A 246 -7.18 2.37 5.35
CA ILE A 246 -6.67 1.34 6.28
C ILE A 246 -5.63 1.94 7.23
N PHE A 247 -4.90 2.96 6.77
CA PHE A 247 -4.05 3.81 7.59
C PHE A 247 -4.46 5.26 7.37
N PRO A 248 -5.35 5.81 8.22
CA PRO A 248 -5.75 7.21 8.11
C PRO A 248 -4.58 8.14 8.43
N VAL A 249 -4.63 9.34 7.87
CA VAL A 249 -3.68 10.40 8.24
C VAL A 249 -3.82 10.76 9.73
N LYS A 250 -2.71 11.15 10.34
CA LYS A 250 -2.72 11.74 11.69
C LYS A 250 -2.95 13.25 11.63
N THR A 251 -2.31 13.92 10.66
CA THR A 251 -2.57 15.31 10.31
C THR A 251 -2.82 15.41 8.81
N ASP A 252 -3.86 16.15 8.44
CA ASP A 252 -4.33 16.37 7.07
C ASP A 252 -3.21 16.80 6.10
N TRP A 253 -3.17 16.19 4.91
CA TRP A 253 -2.27 16.55 3.80
C TRP A 253 -2.35 18.02 3.36
N ASN A 254 -3.46 18.68 3.63
CA ASN A 254 -3.72 20.08 3.30
C ASN A 254 -3.08 21.07 4.27
N HIS A 255 -2.45 20.58 5.34
CA HIS A 255 -1.84 21.41 6.37
C HIS A 255 -0.30 21.37 6.29
N LYS A 256 0.36 22.43 6.74
CA LYS A 256 1.83 22.57 6.66
C LYS A 256 2.61 21.50 7.42
N ASP A 257 2.00 20.90 8.44
CA ASP A 257 2.54 19.88 9.34
C ASP A 257 1.85 18.52 9.13
N ALA A 258 1.46 18.22 7.89
CA ALA A 258 0.92 16.91 7.47
C ALA A 258 1.72 15.75 8.07
N ASP A 259 1.04 14.74 8.62
CA ASP A 259 1.65 13.56 9.27
C ASP A 259 0.89 12.33 8.78
N ALA A 260 1.48 11.63 7.81
CA ALA A 260 0.75 10.66 7.00
C ALA A 260 1.65 9.55 6.46
N PHE A 261 1.12 8.31 6.46
CA PHE A 261 1.69 7.20 5.72
C PHE A 261 1.27 7.25 4.24
N TRP A 262 2.17 6.89 3.33
CA TRP A 262 1.91 6.88 1.89
C TRP A 262 2.89 6.01 1.10
N GLY A 263 2.67 5.88 -0.20
CA GLY A 263 3.58 5.19 -1.13
C GLY A 263 3.73 3.71 -0.78
N ALA A 264 2.60 3.01 -0.62
CA ALA A 264 2.60 1.61 -0.21
C ALA A 264 3.31 0.73 -1.26
N SER A 265 4.27 -0.07 -0.80
CA SER A 265 4.88 -1.15 -1.59
C SER A 265 4.61 -2.48 -0.92
N VAL A 266 3.79 -3.33 -1.56
CA VAL A 266 3.36 -4.61 -1.00
C VAL A 266 3.95 -5.78 -1.79
N HIS A 267 4.39 -6.82 -1.09
CA HIS A 267 4.80 -8.11 -1.67
C HIS A 267 4.34 -9.28 -0.81
N TRP A 268 4.25 -10.47 -1.41
CA TRP A 268 4.16 -11.72 -0.66
C TRP A 268 5.55 -12.15 -0.19
N ASN A 269 5.69 -12.42 1.11
CA ASN A 269 6.92 -12.99 1.66
C ASN A 269 6.79 -14.50 1.87
N SER A 270 7.50 -15.30 1.08
CA SER A 270 7.39 -16.77 1.13
C SER A 270 8.05 -17.40 2.37
N HIS A 271 8.89 -16.66 3.09
CA HIS A 271 9.43 -17.13 4.36
C HIS A 271 8.39 -16.94 5.46
N LEU A 272 7.74 -15.78 5.52
CA LEU A 272 6.73 -15.47 6.54
C LEU A 272 5.36 -16.10 6.26
N ASN A 273 5.06 -16.43 5.00
CA ASN A 273 3.71 -16.77 4.52
C ASN A 273 2.70 -15.65 4.80
N GLN A 274 3.13 -14.41 4.57
CA GLN A 274 2.31 -13.21 4.78
C GLN A 274 2.66 -12.14 3.74
N TYR A 275 1.72 -11.24 3.49
CA TYR A 275 1.97 -10.00 2.78
C TYR A 275 2.69 -9.02 3.71
N VAL A 276 3.63 -8.29 3.11
CA VAL A 276 4.42 -7.26 3.77
C VAL A 276 4.22 -5.96 3.01
N MET A 277 3.89 -4.90 3.72
CA MET A 277 3.78 -3.54 3.20
C MET A 277 4.91 -2.68 3.75
N LEU A 278 5.62 -1.98 2.87
CA LEU A 278 6.46 -0.85 3.25
C LEU A 278 5.75 0.47 2.97
N LEU A 279 5.99 1.45 3.85
CA LEU A 279 5.38 2.76 3.83
C LEU A 279 6.42 3.85 4.09
N ASN A 280 6.27 4.96 3.38
CA ASN A 280 6.84 6.23 3.77
C ASN A 280 6.01 6.86 4.91
N ARG A 281 6.60 7.74 5.72
CA ARG A 281 5.87 8.62 6.64
C ARG A 281 6.29 10.07 6.45
N ALA A 282 5.42 10.87 5.83
CA ALA A 282 5.62 12.31 5.70
C ALA A 282 5.30 13.03 7.02
N ILE A 283 6.01 14.13 7.29
CA ILE A 283 5.84 14.96 8.50
C ILE A 283 5.74 16.47 8.22
N ASP A 284 5.58 16.86 6.96
CA ASP A 284 5.27 18.23 6.54
C ASP A 284 4.68 18.28 5.10
N LYS A 285 4.25 19.47 4.69
CA LYS A 285 3.74 19.78 3.33
C LYS A 285 4.75 19.58 2.19
N ASP A 286 6.04 19.52 2.52
CA ASP A 286 7.14 19.36 1.55
C ASP A 286 7.53 17.89 1.41
N TRP A 287 6.73 16.98 1.99
CA TRP A 287 6.93 15.53 1.93
C TRP A 287 8.27 15.11 2.51
N LYS A 288 8.73 15.81 3.54
CA LYS A 288 9.86 15.37 4.35
C LYS A 288 9.49 14.07 5.04
N GLN A 289 10.32 13.05 4.85
CA GLN A 289 10.10 11.74 5.46
C GLN A 289 10.72 11.65 6.84
N GLU A 290 9.99 11.06 7.78
CA GLU A 290 10.48 10.72 9.11
C GLU A 290 11.20 9.36 9.14
N GLY A 291 10.76 8.42 8.29
CA GLY A 291 11.39 7.11 8.13
C GLY A 291 10.56 6.16 7.28
N ILE A 292 11.05 4.91 7.19
CA ILE A 292 10.37 3.80 6.51
C ILE A 292 9.72 2.89 7.56
N TYR A 293 8.49 2.48 7.27
CA TYR A 293 7.67 1.65 8.15
C TYR A 293 7.28 0.34 7.47
N ILE A 294 6.99 -0.68 8.27
CA ILE A 294 6.55 -2.01 7.84
C ILE A 294 5.22 -2.38 8.49
N SER A 295 4.37 -3.07 7.73
CA SER A 295 3.14 -3.71 8.21
C SER A 295 2.96 -5.10 7.58
N PHE A 296 2.25 -5.99 8.25
CA PHE A 296 2.04 -7.38 7.85
C PHE A 296 0.55 -7.72 7.80
N ASN A 297 0.18 -8.59 6.86
CA ASN A 297 -1.18 -9.15 6.77
C ASN A 297 -1.14 -10.54 6.12
N SER A 298 -1.93 -11.49 6.60
CA SER A 298 -2.06 -12.80 5.94
C SER A 298 -2.97 -12.80 4.71
N ASP A 299 -3.92 -11.86 4.64
CA ASP A 299 -4.90 -11.74 3.57
C ASP A 299 -5.07 -10.28 3.12
N PRO A 300 -4.67 -9.90 1.89
CA PRO A 300 -4.82 -8.53 1.40
C PRO A 300 -6.30 -8.18 1.19
N GLY A 301 -7.18 -9.19 1.17
CA GLY A 301 -8.63 -9.08 1.17
C GLY A 301 -9.28 -8.72 2.49
N ASP A 302 -8.51 -8.68 3.59
CA ASP A 302 -8.93 -8.17 4.89
C ASP A 302 -8.24 -6.81 5.17
N PRO A 303 -8.86 -5.68 4.82
CA PRO A 303 -8.32 -4.34 5.07
C PRO A 303 -8.05 -4.05 6.56
N GLY A 304 -8.76 -4.72 7.48
CA GLY A 304 -8.56 -4.58 8.92
C GLY A 304 -7.46 -5.47 9.50
N GLY A 305 -6.94 -6.42 8.71
CA GLY A 305 -5.94 -7.41 9.13
C GLY A 305 -4.49 -6.90 9.14
N TRP A 306 -4.24 -5.68 8.66
CA TRP A 306 -2.89 -5.10 8.63
C TRP A 306 -2.42 -4.73 10.04
N SER A 307 -1.22 -5.20 10.42
CA SER A 307 -0.61 -4.81 11.70
C SER A 307 -0.34 -3.31 11.75
N ALA A 308 -0.31 -2.71 12.93
CA ALA A 308 0.12 -1.32 13.09
C ALA A 308 1.51 -1.09 12.43
N PRO A 309 1.70 -0.04 11.61
CA PRO A 309 3.00 0.24 10.99
C PRO A 309 4.10 0.43 12.04
N ARG A 310 5.23 -0.27 11.86
CA ARG A 310 6.40 -0.20 12.74
C ARG A 310 7.58 0.36 11.97
N LYS A 311 8.29 1.34 12.54
CA LYS A 311 9.48 1.90 11.89
C LYS A 311 10.58 0.85 11.77
N ILE A 312 11.26 0.81 10.62
CA ILE A 312 12.40 -0.08 10.35
C ILE A 312 13.66 0.67 9.90
N LEU A 313 13.55 1.93 9.49
CA LEU A 313 14.67 2.74 9.05
C LEU A 313 14.36 4.22 9.31
N ASP A 314 15.26 4.91 10.01
CA ASP A 314 15.15 6.35 10.28
C ASP A 314 15.65 7.20 9.11
N ARG A 315 15.08 8.41 8.95
CA ARG A 315 15.54 9.38 7.94
C ARG A 315 17.04 9.60 7.98
N GLU A 316 17.60 9.73 9.19
CA GLU A 316 19.01 10.04 9.41
C GLU A 316 19.94 8.96 8.81
N GLU A 317 19.48 7.72 8.72
CA GLU A 317 20.22 6.64 8.05
C GLU A 317 20.12 6.75 6.53
N ILE A 318 18.93 7.12 6.01
CA ILE A 318 18.68 7.28 4.57
C ILE A 318 19.53 8.41 3.99
N VAL A 319 19.52 9.59 4.63
CA VAL A 319 20.22 10.78 4.12
C VAL A 319 21.74 10.70 4.23
N ARG A 320 22.28 9.73 4.97
CA ARG A 320 23.72 9.44 5.00
C ARG A 320 24.21 8.72 3.74
N VAL A 321 23.31 8.11 2.98
CA VAL A 321 23.68 7.45 1.73
C VAL A 321 23.82 8.51 0.63
N PRO A 322 24.99 8.64 -0.01
CA PRO A 322 25.19 9.63 -1.07
C PRO A 322 24.17 9.49 -2.19
N ASP A 323 23.64 10.63 -2.63
CA ASP A 323 22.70 10.75 -3.75
C ASP A 323 21.37 9.98 -3.59
N MET A 324 21.00 9.55 -2.38
CA MET A 324 19.75 8.81 -2.12
C MET A 324 18.47 9.60 -2.45
N GLY A 325 18.58 10.91 -2.67
CA GLY A 325 17.42 11.78 -2.92
C GLY A 325 16.61 12.03 -1.64
N PRO A 326 15.29 12.28 -1.75
CA PRO A 326 14.44 12.66 -0.61
C PRO A 326 14.14 11.52 0.36
N GLY A 327 14.48 10.27 -0.02
CA GLY A 327 14.21 9.07 0.79
C GLY A 327 12.81 8.50 0.60
N TRP A 328 12.19 8.72 -0.58
CA TRP A 328 10.86 8.23 -0.93
C TRP A 328 10.89 6.80 -1.49
N TYR A 329 9.70 6.23 -1.70
CA TYR A 329 9.47 4.96 -2.43
C TYR A 329 10.31 3.76 -1.89
N PRO A 330 10.08 3.33 -0.64
CA PRO A 330 10.68 2.12 -0.11
C PRO A 330 10.07 0.90 -0.79
N GLN A 331 10.90 0.02 -1.33
CA GLN A 331 10.45 -1.18 -2.01
C GLN A 331 11.36 -2.35 -1.68
N VAL A 332 10.78 -3.52 -1.41
CA VAL A 332 11.54 -4.77 -1.31
C VAL A 332 11.57 -5.40 -2.69
N VAL A 333 12.76 -5.83 -3.13
CA VAL A 333 12.93 -6.66 -4.32
C VAL A 333 13.58 -7.96 -3.88
N GLY A 334 12.86 -9.07 -4.04
CA GLY A 334 13.44 -10.39 -3.84
C GLY A 334 14.50 -10.70 -4.90
N ILE A 335 15.47 -11.54 -4.52
CA ILE A 335 16.75 -11.67 -5.24
C ILE A 335 17.03 -13.07 -5.76
N ASP A 336 16.18 -14.04 -5.42
CA ASP A 336 16.33 -15.41 -5.91
C ASP A 336 15.71 -15.54 -7.31
N ALA A 337 16.56 -15.51 -8.33
CA ALA A 337 16.17 -15.69 -9.73
C ALA A 337 15.59 -17.09 -10.01
N ALA A 338 16.08 -18.14 -9.33
CA ALA A 338 15.57 -19.49 -9.51
C ALA A 338 14.13 -19.63 -8.98
N ARG A 339 13.79 -18.84 -7.96
CA ARG A 339 12.42 -18.69 -7.43
C ARG A 339 11.61 -17.59 -8.13
N ARG A 340 12.20 -16.92 -9.13
CA ARG A 340 11.59 -15.82 -9.89
C ARG A 340 11.05 -14.72 -8.98
N GLU A 341 11.80 -14.39 -7.94
CA GLU A 341 11.45 -13.31 -7.02
C GLU A 341 11.50 -11.93 -7.68
N THR A 342 10.67 -11.00 -7.19
CA THR A 342 10.55 -9.63 -7.71
C THR A 342 10.15 -8.65 -6.58
N ASP A 343 9.65 -7.47 -6.95
CA ASP A 343 8.90 -6.55 -6.08
C ASP A 343 7.57 -7.09 -5.51
N LYS A 344 7.07 -8.22 -6.02
CA LYS A 344 5.79 -8.84 -5.60
C LYS A 344 6.00 -10.14 -4.82
N LEU A 345 7.20 -10.70 -4.86
CA LEU A 345 7.56 -11.96 -4.21
C LEU A 345 8.97 -11.86 -3.66
N ALA A 346 9.13 -12.09 -2.35
CA ALA A 346 10.44 -12.13 -1.72
C ALA A 346 10.55 -13.28 -0.70
N GLY A 347 11.76 -13.80 -0.54
CA GLY A 347 12.08 -14.83 0.44
C GLY A 347 12.47 -14.26 1.81
N ARG A 348 13.28 -15.04 2.54
CA ARG A 348 13.78 -14.64 3.86
C ARG A 348 14.74 -13.45 3.80
N ILE A 349 15.51 -13.34 2.73
CA ILE A 349 16.50 -12.28 2.51
C ILE A 349 16.18 -11.64 1.17
N ALA A 350 16.11 -10.31 1.14
CA ALA A 350 15.83 -9.52 -0.05
C ALA A 350 16.58 -8.19 -0.01
N ARG A 351 16.48 -7.37 -1.06
CA ARG A 351 17.02 -6.01 -1.07
C ARG A 351 15.95 -5.01 -0.68
N LEU A 352 16.28 -4.10 0.23
CA LEU A 352 15.49 -2.89 0.47
C LEU A 352 16.04 -1.78 -0.41
N PHE A 353 15.24 -1.33 -1.37
CA PHE A 353 15.46 -0.13 -2.14
C PHE A 353 14.73 1.04 -1.50
N VAL A 354 15.37 2.21 -1.49
CA VAL A 354 14.77 3.50 -1.16
C VAL A 354 15.16 4.42 -2.32
N HIS A 355 14.17 5.06 -2.94
CA HIS A 355 14.38 5.99 -4.06
C HIS A 355 15.30 5.43 -5.17
N GLY A 356 15.11 4.16 -5.52
CA GLY A 356 15.87 3.47 -6.56
C GLY A 356 17.28 3.02 -6.18
N GLN A 357 17.70 3.19 -4.92
CA GLN A 357 19.01 2.75 -4.45
C GLN A 357 18.87 1.82 -3.26
N SER A 358 19.74 0.82 -3.20
CA SER A 358 19.78 -0.13 -2.09
C SER A 358 21.20 -0.25 -1.58
N VAL A 359 21.41 0.01 -0.29
CA VAL A 359 22.61 -0.37 0.48
C VAL A 359 22.29 -1.35 1.61
N TRP A 360 21.07 -1.92 1.57
CA TRP A 360 20.57 -2.80 2.62
C TRP A 360 20.04 -4.12 2.06
N GLU A 361 20.42 -5.20 2.72
CA GLU A 361 19.60 -6.40 2.76
C GLU A 361 18.58 -6.28 3.88
N ILE A 362 17.34 -6.68 3.61
CA ILE A 362 16.30 -6.86 4.60
C ILE A 362 16.13 -8.35 4.87
N VAL A 363 16.21 -8.73 6.15
CA VAL A 363 16.06 -10.12 6.59
C VAL A 363 14.82 -10.25 7.44
N PHE A 364 13.93 -11.15 7.02
CA PHE A 364 12.66 -11.42 7.68
C PHE A 364 12.80 -12.58 8.66
N PHE A 365 12.13 -12.45 9.81
CA PHE A 365 12.09 -13.43 10.88
C PHE A 365 10.64 -13.75 11.19
N ARG A 366 10.32 -15.05 11.20
CA ARG A 366 9.06 -15.53 11.78
C ARG A 366 9.04 -15.23 13.28
N PRO A 367 7.85 -15.22 13.89
CA PRO A 367 7.71 -15.23 15.34
C PRO A 367 8.66 -16.26 15.98
N GLY A 368 9.44 -15.86 16.98
CA GLY A 368 10.44 -16.69 17.67
C GLY A 368 11.80 -16.86 16.97
N GLU A 369 11.97 -16.45 15.71
CA GLU A 369 13.28 -16.52 15.02
C GLU A 369 14.20 -15.34 15.41
N ARG A 370 15.53 -15.54 15.34
CA ARG A 370 16.55 -14.53 15.65
C ARG A 370 17.60 -14.41 14.54
#